data_AF-A0A1S6HYQ3-F1
#
_entry.id   AF-A0A1S6HYQ3-F1
#
_cell.length_a   1.000
_cell.length_b   1.000
_cell.length_c   1.000
_cell.angle_alpha   90.00
_cell.angle_beta   90.00
_cell.angle_gamma   90.00
#
_symmetry.space_group_name_H-M   'P 1'
#
loop_
_entity.id
_entity.type
_entity.pdbx_description
1 polymer ?
#
loop_
_entity_poly.entity_id
_entity_poly.type
_entity_poly.pdbx_seq_one_letter_code
_entity_poly.pdbx_strand_id
1 'polypeptide(L)' 'MESIINFEEILDLVGSPENRLKRYRACVNEFDRLQYDDPFIKQIRLEIIHLEEQVKKLQPI' A
#
# COMPACT_ATOMS: atom_id res chain seq x y z
N MET A 1 -19.55 -13.17 -21.77
CA MET A 1 -18.11 -13.33 -22.05
C MET A 1 -17.42 -13.40 -20.70
N GLU A 2 -16.97 -14.58 -20.28
CA GLU A 2 -16.24 -14.69 -19.01
C GLU A 2 -14.87 -14.06 -19.22
N SER A 3 -14.59 -12.95 -18.52
CA SER A 3 -13.29 -12.32 -18.57
C SER A 3 -12.33 -13.19 -17.78
N ILE A 4 -11.42 -13.87 -18.48
CA ILE A 4 -10.27 -14.53 -17.88
C ILE A 4 -9.35 -13.39 -17.43
N ILE A 5 -9.43 -13.04 -16.15
CA ILE A 5 -8.55 -12.04 -15.54
C ILE A 5 -7.12 -12.61 -15.63
N ASN A 6 -6.22 -11.92 -16.33
CA ASN A 6 -4.83 -12.34 -16.46
C ASN A 6 -4.14 -12.24 -15.08
N PHE A 7 -3.50 -13.33 -14.65
CA PHE A 7 -2.82 -13.40 -13.35
C PHE A 7 -1.70 -12.35 -13.21
N GLU A 8 -1.07 -11.97 -14.32
CA GLU A 8 -0.07 -10.90 -14.37
C GLU A 8 -0.68 -9.52 -14.07
N GLU A 9 -1.87 -9.23 -14.61
CA GLU A 9 -2.58 -7.98 -14.33
C GLU A 9 -2.99 -7.87 -12.85
N ILE A 10 -3.32 -9.00 -12.21
CA ILE A 10 -3.59 -9.05 -10.75
C ILE A 10 -2.32 -8.73 -9.97
N LEU A 11 -1.17 -9.30 -10.35
CA LEU A 11 0.10 -9.04 -9.69
C LEU A 11 0.55 -7.59 -9.85
N ASP A 12 0.35 -7.00 -11.02
CA ASP A 12 0.65 -5.59 -11.29
C ASP A 12 -0.29 -4.65 -10.52
N LEU A 13 -1.59 -4.97 -10.45
CA LEU A 13 -2.55 -4.28 -9.60
C LEU A 13 -2.15 -4.37 -8.13
N VAL A 14 -1.83 -5.56 -7.62
CA VAL A 14 -1.36 -5.74 -6.23
C VAL A 14 -0.03 -5.01 -6.00
N GLY A 15 0.84 -4.93 -7.01
CA GLY A 15 2.13 -4.26 -6.96
C GLY A 15 2.07 -2.73 -7.08
N SER A 16 0.96 -2.15 -7.53
CA SER A 16 0.85 -0.71 -7.75
C SER A 16 1.16 0.09 -6.47
N PRO A 17 1.82 1.27 -6.58
CA PRO A 17 2.09 2.12 -5.43
C PRO A 17 0.85 2.46 -4.61
N GLU A 18 -0.30 2.68 -5.26
CA GLU A 18 -1.59 2.97 -4.62
C GLU A 18 -2.10 1.79 -3.79
N ASN A 19 -2.06 0.58 -4.36
CA ASN A 19 -2.54 -0.61 -3.68
C ASN A 19 -1.60 -1.01 -2.54
N ARG A 20 -0.28 -0.84 -2.72
CA ARG A 20 0.70 -1.01 -1.64
C ARG A 20 0.47 -0.01 -0.51
N LEU A 21 0.26 1.27 -0.83
CA LEU A 21 -0.07 2.32 0.14
C LEU A 21 -1.35 1.99 0.92
N LYS A 22 -2.41 1.54 0.24
CA LYS A 22 -3.67 1.13 0.87
C LYS A 22 -3.45 0.00 1.89
N ARG A 23 -2.67 -1.03 1.54
CA ARG A 23 -2.37 -2.16 2.45
C ARG A 23 -1.54 -1.72 3.65
N TYR A 24 -0.52 -0.89 3.45
CA TYR A 24 0.33 -0.43 4.54
C TYR A 24 -0.43 0.47 5.52
N ARG A 25 -1.28 1.37 5.02
CA ARG A 25 -2.19 2.16 5.89
C ARG A 25 -3.12 1.27 6.70
N ALA A 26 -3.71 0.23 6.09
CA ALA A 26 -4.56 -0.72 6.81
C ALA A 26 -3.78 -1.47 7.91
N CYS A 27 -2.55 -1.89 7.62
CA CYS A 27 -1.67 -2.53 8.59
C CYS A 27 -1.39 -1.61 9.79
N VAL A 28 -0.88 -0.40 9.57
CA VAL A 28 -0.56 0.54 10.64
C VAL A 28 -1.79 0.87 11.49
N ASN A 29 -2.96 1.06 10.86
CA ASN A 29 -4.20 1.32 11.59
C ASN A 29 -4.59 0.18 12.53
N GLU A 30 -4.34 -1.07 12.15
CA GLU A 30 -4.65 -2.22 13.01
C GLU A 30 -3.68 -2.30 14.20
N PHE A 31 -2.39 -2.05 13.98
CA PHE A 31 -1.42 -1.96 15.07
C PHE A 31 -1.73 -0.81 16.04
N ASP A 32 -2.21 0.33 15.52
CA ASP A 32 -2.62 1.48 16.32
C ASP A 32 -3.83 1.13 17.20
N ARG A 33 -4.79 0.35 16.69
CA ARG A 33 -5.93 -0.15 17.48
C ARG A 33 -5.49 -1.11 18.58
N LEU A 34 -4.49 -1.94 18.31
CA LEU A 34 -3.93 -2.88 19.27
C LEU A 34 -3.03 -2.20 20.32
N GLN A 35 -2.75 -0.90 20.17
CA GLN A 35 -1.83 -0.12 21.02
C GLN A 35 -0.44 -0.78 21.15
N TYR A 36 -0.02 -1.47 20.10
CA TYR A 36 1.22 -2.23 20.10
C TYR A 36 2.33 -1.41 19.43
N ASP A 37 3.31 -0.94 20.21
CA ASP A 37 4.50 -0.27 19.67
C ASP A 37 5.48 -1.31 19.12
N ASP A 38 5.45 -1.51 17.81
CA ASP A 38 6.38 -2.37 17.10
C ASP A 38 7.44 -1.53 16.37
N PRO A 39 8.75 -1.76 16.60
CA PRO A 39 9.83 -1.11 15.86
C PRO A 39 9.72 -1.25 14.33
N PHE A 40 9.19 -2.36 13.82
CA PHE A 40 8.96 -2.58 12.39
C PHE A 40 7.82 -1.72 11.85
N ILE A 41 6.81 -1.39 12.67
CA ILE A 41 5.73 -0.47 12.26
C ILE A 41 6.26 0.94 11.99
N LYS A 42 7.32 1.36 12.70
CA LYS A 42 8.00 2.65 12.42
C LYS A 42 8.57 2.69 11.00
N GLN A 43 9.13 1.57 10.52
CA GLN A 43 9.64 1.47 9.14
C GLN A 43 8.49 1.51 8.12
N ILE A 44 7.39 0.82 8.40
CA ILE A 44 6.20 0.83 7.53
C ILE A 44 5.62 2.24 7.41
N ARG A 45 5.59 3.01 8.50
CA ARG A 45 5.15 4.43 8.50
C ARG A 45 6.03 5.30 7.60
N LEU A 46 7.35 5.10 7.60
CA LEU A 46 8.26 5.83 6.71
C LEU A 46 8.02 5.46 5.23
N GLU A 47 7.84 4.18 4.96
CA GLU A 47 7.56 3.68 3.60
C GLU A 47 6.21 4.20 3.07
N ILE A 48 5.20 4.38 3.93
CA ILE A 48 3.94 5.04 3.58
C ILE A 48 4.19 6.45 3.04
N ILE A 49 5.02 7.25 3.72
CA ILE A 49 5.34 8.63 3.27
C ILE A 49 5.98 8.59 1.89
N HIS A 50 6.93 7.68 1.67
CA HIS A 50 7.59 7.54 0.38
C HIS A 50 6.62 7.12 -0.74
N LEU A 51 5.72 6.18 -0.46
CA LEU A 51 4.68 5.74 -1.40
C LEU A 51 3.68 6.87 -1.70
N GLU A 52 3.32 7.70 -0.73
CA GLU A 52 2.46 8.87 -0.95
C GLU A 52 3.08 9.87 -1.93
N GLU A 53 4.39 10.11 -1.82
CA GLU A 53 5.11 10.96 -2.77
C GLU A 53 5.16 10.35 -4.18
N GLN A 54 5.36 9.04 -4.29
CA GLN A 54 5.34 8.34 -5.58
C GLN A 54 3.97 8.43 -6.24
N VAL A 55 2.89 8.13 -5.49
CA VAL A 55 1.52 8.22 -5.99
C VAL A 55 1.19 9.65 -6.45
N LYS A 56 1.61 10.67 -5.69
CA LYS A 56 1.45 12.09 -6.09
C LYS A 56 2.17 12.42 -7.40
N LYS A 57 3.38 11.88 -7.62
CA LYS A 57 4.13 12.10 -8.87
C LYS A 57 3.50 11.40 -10.07
N LEU A 58 2.85 10.26 -9.86
CA LEU A 58 2.16 9.48 -10.89
C LEU A 58 0.79 10.06 -11.27
N GLN A 59 0.21 10.91 -10.43
CA GLN A 59 -1.03 11.65 -10.70
C GLN A 59 -0.75 13.16 -10.75
N PRO A 60 -0.01 13.67 -11.77
CA PRO A 60 0.10 15.11 -11.96
C PRO A 60 -1.28 15.64 -12.34
N ILE A 61 -1.79 16.57 -11.53
CA ILE A 61 -3.02 17.33 -11.79
C ILE A 61 -2.84 18.17 -13.05
#